data_AF-A0A1Y1S6T2-F1
#
_entry.id   AF-A0A1Y1S6T2-F1
#
_cell.length_a   1.000
_cell.length_b   1.000
_cell.length_c   1.000
_cell.angle_alpha   90.00
_cell.angle_beta   90.00
_cell.angle_gamma   90.00
#
_symmetry.space_group_name_H-M   'P 1'
#
loop_
_entity.id
_entity.type
_entity.pdbx_description
1 polymer ?
#
loop_
_entity_poly.entity_id
_entity_poly.type
_entity_poly.pdbx_seq_one_letter_code
_entity_poly.pdbx_strand_id
1 'polypeptide(L)'
;MTMGDNKNILQSVEQFKCNEIELSRCILVHLHNQTAVDYTSVQFYENWTKGAKDKNIKTVLLNYTSSEITVDDEMILVVNDPEDCSIEFTNDGPVTFIV
;
A
#
# COMPACT_ATOMS: atom_id res chain seq x y z
N MET A 1 6.27 -10.57 23.88
CA MET A 1 5.92 -9.75 22.71
C MET A 1 4.97 -10.58 21.88
N THR A 2 3.71 -10.20 21.83
CA THR A 2 2.71 -10.81 20.93
C THR A 2 3.18 -10.56 19.49
N MET A 3 3.37 -11.63 18.72
CA MET A 3 3.42 -11.55 17.25
C MET A 3 2.11 -10.87 16.83
N GLY A 4 2.17 -9.57 16.54
CA GLY A 4 1.04 -8.84 16.00
C GLY A 4 0.67 -9.50 14.68
N ASP A 5 -0.61 -9.84 14.52
CA ASP A 5 -1.13 -10.49 13.32
C ASP A 5 -0.59 -9.78 12.07
N ASN A 6 0.18 -10.49 11.25
CA ASN A 6 0.68 -10.04 9.95
C ASN A 6 -0.51 -9.91 8.97
N LYS A 7 -1.35 -8.90 9.16
CA LYS A 7 -2.48 -8.59 8.29
C LYS A 7 -2.07 -7.51 7.30
N ASN A 8 -2.19 -7.81 6.02
CA ASN A 8 -2.06 -6.78 5.00
C ASN A 8 -3.32 -5.91 5.07
N ILE A 9 -3.14 -4.59 5.08
CA ILE A 9 -4.26 -3.64 5.14
C ILE A 9 -4.46 -3.06 3.75
N LEU A 10 -5.69 -3.10 3.26
CA LEU A 10 -6.10 -2.38 2.05
C LEU A 10 -6.97 -1.21 2.44
N GLN A 11 -6.67 -0.02 1.90
CA GLN A 11 -7.48 1.16 2.12
C GLN A 11 -7.87 1.79 0.80
N SER A 12 -9.15 2.10 0.64
CA SER A 12 -9.61 2.99 -0.42
C SER A 12 -9.62 4.41 0.12
N VAL A 13 -8.96 5.33 -0.57
CA VAL A 13 -8.77 6.71 -0.13
C VAL A 13 -9.13 7.68 -1.24
N GLU A 14 -9.98 8.64 -0.91
CA GLU A 14 -10.38 9.70 -1.83
C GLU A 14 -9.26 10.72 -2.03
N GLN A 15 -8.52 11.04 -0.97
CA GLN A 15 -7.33 11.88 -1.02
C GLN A 15 -6.27 11.34 -0.08
N PHE A 16 -5.08 11.16 -0.62
CA PHE A 16 -3.89 10.67 0.08
C PHE A 16 -2.79 11.69 -0.13
N LYS A 17 -2.14 12.06 0.97
CA LYS A 17 -0.90 12.83 0.92
C LYS A 17 0.17 12.16 1.77
N CYS A 18 1.36 12.03 1.21
CA CYS A 18 2.54 11.49 1.86
C CYS A 18 3.74 12.35 1.46
N ASN A 19 4.20 13.20 2.37
CA ASN A 19 5.22 14.22 2.09
C ASN A 19 4.83 15.11 0.88
N GLU A 20 5.60 15.07 -0.22
CA GLU A 20 5.35 15.84 -1.45
C GLU A 20 4.40 15.13 -2.43
N ILE A 21 3.95 13.93 -2.10
CA ILE A 21 3.09 13.12 -2.96
C ILE A 21 1.64 13.37 -2.57
N GLU A 22 0.82 13.80 -3.53
CA GLU A 22 -0.61 13.96 -3.37
C GLU A 22 -1.35 13.19 -4.47
N LEU A 23 -2.27 12.30 -4.07
CA LEU A 23 -3.06 11.46 -4.96
C LEU A 23 -4.53 11.51 -4.59
N SER A 24 -5.38 11.67 -5.61
CA SER A 24 -6.82 11.48 -5.48
C SER A 24 -7.24 10.09 -5.93
N ARG A 25 -8.19 9.48 -5.22
CA ARG A 25 -8.83 8.19 -5.58
C ARG A 25 -7.80 7.09 -5.82
N CYS A 26 -7.10 6.71 -4.76
CA CYS A 26 -6.09 5.66 -4.82
C CYS A 26 -6.37 4.53 -3.82
N ILE A 27 -5.64 3.44 -3.99
CA ILE A 27 -5.65 2.31 -3.06
C ILE A 27 -4.31 2.30 -2.33
N LEU A 28 -4.35 2.26 -1.00
CA LEU A 28 -3.17 2.02 -0.18
C LEU A 28 -3.09 0.55 0.18
N VAL A 29 -1.91 -0.02 0.01
CA VAL A 29 -1.59 -1.39 0.40
C VAL A 29 -0.48 -1.34 1.43
N HIS A 30 -0.79 -1.71 2.67
CA HIS A 30 0.18 -1.73 3.76
C HIS A 30 0.86 -3.09 3.82
N LEU A 31 2.19 -3.09 3.68
CA LEU A 31 3.02 -4.28 3.75
C LEU A 31 3.81 -4.28 5.05
N HIS A 32 3.33 -5.04 6.03
CA HIS A 32 3.98 -5.17 7.34
C HIS A 32 4.81 -6.46 7.42
N ASN A 33 6.04 -6.31 7.93
CA ASN A 33 6.93 -7.35 8.46
C ASN A 33 6.88 -8.72 7.74
N GLN A 34 7.08 -8.73 6.43
CA GLN A 34 7.24 -9.96 5.66
C GLN A 34 8.71 -10.40 5.72
N THR A 35 9.04 -11.30 6.65
CA THR A 35 10.41 -11.82 6.91
C THR A 35 11.11 -12.45 5.71
N ALA A 36 10.34 -12.78 4.68
CA ALA A 36 10.75 -12.87 3.30
C ALA A 36 9.45 -12.62 2.55
N VAL A 37 9.47 -11.80 1.50
CA VAL A 37 8.31 -11.69 0.62
C VAL A 37 8.14 -13.05 -0.05
N ASP A 38 7.40 -13.94 0.61
CA ASP A 38 7.04 -15.24 0.08
C ASP A 38 6.17 -14.96 -1.14
N TYR A 39 6.53 -15.53 -2.28
CA TYR A 39 5.98 -15.22 -3.61
C TYR A 39 4.45 -15.21 -3.65
N THR A 40 3.81 -15.95 -2.73
CA THR A 40 2.36 -16.00 -2.52
C THR A 40 1.76 -14.65 -2.10
N SER A 41 2.46 -13.87 -1.25
CA SER A 41 2.05 -12.50 -0.86
C SER A 41 2.11 -11.53 -2.04
N VAL A 42 3.08 -11.73 -2.94
CA VAL A 42 3.22 -10.95 -4.18
C VAL A 42 2.10 -11.28 -5.15
N GLN A 43 1.64 -12.54 -5.23
CA GLN A 43 0.48 -12.89 -6.06
C GLN A 43 -0.81 -12.22 -5.60
N PHE A 44 -1.01 -12.02 -4.30
CA PHE A 44 -2.12 -11.19 -3.83
C PHE A 44 -1.97 -9.76 -4.32
N TYR A 45 -0.77 -9.17 -4.16
CA TYR A 45 -0.45 -7.86 -4.70
C TYR A 45 -0.67 -7.75 -6.22
N GLU A 46 -0.27 -8.73 -7.01
CA GLU A 46 -0.49 -8.77 -8.46
C GLU A 46 -1.98 -8.75 -8.80
N ASN A 47 -2.82 -9.49 -8.07
CA ASN A 47 -4.26 -9.51 -8.31
C ASN A 47 -4.93 -8.17 -7.95
N TRP A 48 -4.52 -7.54 -6.84
CA TRP A 48 -5.06 -6.24 -6.43
C TRP A 48 -4.61 -5.12 -7.35
N THR A 49 -3.33 -5.08 -7.70
CA THR A 49 -2.78 -4.08 -8.61
C THR A 49 -3.29 -4.26 -10.03
N LYS A 50 -3.51 -5.50 -10.48
CA LYS A 50 -4.20 -5.79 -11.74
C LYS A 50 -5.64 -5.27 -11.74
N GLY A 51 -6.40 -5.51 -10.66
CA GLY A 51 -7.75 -4.97 -10.52
C GLY A 51 -7.79 -3.43 -10.48
N ALA A 52 -6.81 -2.80 -9.84
CA ALA A 52 -6.65 -1.34 -9.84
C ALA A 52 -6.27 -0.82 -11.23
N LYS A 53 -5.34 -1.50 -11.91
CA LYS A 53 -4.87 -1.18 -13.27
C LYS A 53 -6.00 -1.27 -14.30
N ASP A 54 -6.80 -2.33 -14.26
CA ASP A 54 -7.96 -2.51 -15.14
C ASP A 54 -8.97 -1.36 -14.97
N LYS A 55 -9.01 -0.75 -13.79
CA LYS A 55 -9.86 0.40 -13.46
C LYS A 55 -9.14 1.76 -13.56
N ASN A 56 -7.88 1.77 -14.00
CA ASN A 56 -7.02 2.95 -14.07
C ASN A 56 -6.91 3.72 -12.73
N ILE A 57 -6.79 2.98 -11.62
CA ILE A 57 -6.67 3.50 -10.26
C ILE A 57 -5.20 3.43 -9.84
N LYS A 58 -4.66 4.54 -9.33
CA LYS A 58 -3.30 4.56 -8.76
C LYS A 58 -3.25 3.73 -7.49
N THR A 59 -2.18 2.95 -7.34
CA THR A 59 -1.94 2.15 -6.13
C THR A 59 -0.69 2.69 -5.44
N VAL A 60 -0.76 2.81 -4.11
CA VAL A 60 0.39 3.15 -3.28
C VAL A 60 0.73 1.97 -2.40
N LEU A 61 1.95 1.47 -2.53
CA LEU A 61 2.54 0.51 -1.62
C LEU A 61 3.20 1.26 -0.48
N LEU A 62 2.69 1.06 0.73
CA LEU A 62 3.32 1.50 1.96
C LEU A 62 4.14 0.33 2.51
N ASN A 63 5.46 0.39 2.26
CA ASN A 63 6.40 -0.67 2.59
C ASN A 63 7.01 -0.44 3.98
N TYR A 64 6.49 -1.13 4.99
CA TYR A 64 7.00 -1.12 6.37
C TYR A 64 8.05 -2.23 6.60
N THR A 65 8.59 -2.82 5.53
CA THR A 65 9.60 -3.88 5.64
C THR A 65 10.99 -3.30 5.43
N SER A 66 12.00 -3.96 6.01
CA SER A 66 13.41 -3.60 5.79
C SER A 66 13.96 -4.03 4.42
N SER A 67 13.09 -4.51 3.51
CA SER A 67 13.49 -5.07 2.22
C SER A 67 13.16 -4.08 1.10
N GLU A 68 14.07 -3.98 0.12
CA GLU A 68 13.80 -3.25 -1.11
C GLU A 68 12.73 -4.00 -1.93
N ILE A 69 11.71 -3.26 -2.38
CA ILE A 69 10.67 -3.77 -3.26
C ILE A 69 10.91 -3.18 -4.64
N THR A 70 11.07 -4.04 -5.63
CA THR A 70 11.11 -3.65 -7.05
C THR A 70 9.75 -3.90 -7.67
N VAL A 71 9.21 -2.89 -8.35
CA VAL A 71 7.94 -2.95 -9.08
C VAL A 71 8.14 -2.37 -10.47
N ASP A 72 7.62 -3.06 -11.48
CA ASP A 72 7.84 -2.73 -12.90
C ASP A 72 6.70 -1.87 -13.51
N ASP A 73 5.83 -1.23 -12.71
CA ASP A 73 4.57 -0.63 -13.20
C ASP A 73 4.37 0.87 -12.86
N GLU A 74 4.05 1.68 -13.88
CA GLU A 74 3.82 3.14 -13.80
C GLU A 74 2.58 3.55 -12.98
N MET A 75 1.69 2.61 -12.67
CA MET A 75 0.49 2.87 -11.86
C MET A 75 0.71 2.67 -10.36
N ILE A 76 1.94 2.33 -9.97
CA ILE A 76 2.28 1.91 -8.63
C ILE A 76 3.36 2.82 -8.08
N LEU A 77 3.06 3.45 -6.96
CA LEU A 77 4.02 4.23 -6.20
C LEU A 77 4.46 3.43 -4.97
N VAL A 78 5.75 3.39 -4.69
CA VAL A 78 6.29 2.77 -3.47
C VAL A 78 6.76 3.86 -2.51
N VAL A 79 6.24 3.82 -1.29
CA VAL A 79 6.74 4.60 -0.15
C VAL A 79 7.44 3.62 0.78
N ASN A 80 8.76 3.70 0.84
CA ASN A 80 9.57 2.95 1.80
C ASN A 80 9.61 3.70 3.12
N ASP A 81 9.61 2.96 4.22
CA ASP A 81 9.59 3.51 5.58
C ASP A 81 8.51 4.59 5.78
N PRO A 82 7.23 4.27 5.48
CA PRO A 82 6.12 5.21 5.56
C PRO A 82 5.87 5.75 6.99
N GLU A 83 6.46 5.15 8.03
CA GLU A 83 6.45 5.69 9.39
C GLU A 83 7.20 7.02 9.52
N ASP A 84 8.19 7.25 8.66
CA ASP A 84 8.95 8.51 8.60
C ASP A 84 8.25 9.59 7.76
N CYS A 85 7.09 9.25 7.18
CA CYS A 85 6.32 10.14 6.33
C CYS A 85 5.12 10.73 7.07
N SER A 86 4.79 11.99 6.78
CA SER A 86 3.51 12.56 7.20
C SER A 86 2.41 12.07 6.27
N ILE A 87 1.58 11.14 6.76
CA ILE A 87 0.41 10.62 6.03
C ILE A 87 -0.83 11.39 6.47
N GLU A 88 -1.46 12.07 5.53
CA GLU A 88 -2.68 12.86 5.74
C GLU A 88 -3.82 12.35 4.86
N PHE A 89 -5.04 12.32 5.42
CA PHE A 89 -6.28 12.04 4.71
C PHE A 89 -7.18 13.28 4.82
N THR A 90 -7.47 13.93 3.70
CA THR A 90 -8.12 15.26 3.68
C THR A 90 -9.65 15.22 3.51
N ASN A 91 -10.23 14.04 3.29
CA ASN A 91 -11.68 13.79 3.21
C ASN A 91 -12.10 12.72 4.24
N ASP A 92 -13.38 12.28 4.21
CA ASP A 92 -13.85 11.12 4.99
C ASP A 92 -12.79 10.02 4.97
N GLY A 93 -12.36 9.61 6.18
CA GLY A 93 -11.17 8.80 6.37
C GLY A 93 -11.14 7.50 5.56
N PRO A 94 -9.98 6.83 5.47
CA PRO A 94 -9.80 5.65 4.63
C PRO A 94 -10.86 4.58 4.92
N VAL A 95 -11.50 4.07 3.87
CA VAL A 95 -12.31 2.85 3.99
C VAL A 95 -11.34 1.68 4.05
N THR A 96 -11.25 1.06 5.22
CA THR A 96 -10.29 0.01 5.51
C THR A 96 -10.89 -1.37 5.32
N PHE A 97 -10.22 -2.21 4.55
CA PHE A 97 -10.50 -3.62 4.38
C PHE A 97 -9.37 -4.42 5.04
N ILE A 98 -9.71 -5.19 6.08
CA ILE A 98 -8.77 -6.11 6.72
C ILE A 98 -8.83 -7.42 5.94
N VAL A 99 -7.68 -7.86 5.42
CA VAL A 99 -7.54 -9.09 4.62
C VAL A 99 -6.63 -10.08 5.33
#